data_AF-A0A1E3H5X7-F1
#
_entry.id   AF-A0A1E3H5X7-F1
#
_cell.length_a   1.000
_cell.length_b   1.000
_cell.length_c   1.000
_cell.angle_alpha   90.00
_cell.angle_beta   90.00
_cell.angle_gamma   90.00
#
_symmetry.space_group_name_H-M   'P 1'
#
loop_
_entity.id
_entity.type
_entity.pdbx_description
1 polymer ?
#
loop_
_entity_poly.entity_id
_entity_poly.type
_entity_poly.pdbx_seq_one_letter_code
_entity_poly.pdbx_strand_id
1 'polypeptide(L)'
;MRGRGLGARLYAATLEEIRRHDVTTIRLWTDTRFASGHRFYERLGFRRMPVLRCLADATDAWEFGYRLDLAPVSSSGPAMAPS
;
A
#
# COMPACT_ATOMS: atom_id res chain seq x y z
N MET A 1 4.23 -23.01 2.57
CA MET A 1 4.32 -22.60 1.15
C MET A 1 4.79 -21.15 1.09
N ARG A 2 5.89 -20.83 0.39
CA ARG A 2 6.36 -19.44 0.24
C ARG A 2 5.58 -18.75 -0.88
N GLY A 3 4.98 -17.60 -0.59
CA GLY A 3 4.16 -16.81 -1.52
C GLY A 3 4.94 -16.39 -2.76
N ARG A 4 4.60 -17.00 -3.91
CA ARG A 4 5.21 -16.79 -5.23
C ARG A 4 4.84 -15.42 -5.83
N GLY A 5 5.23 -14.33 -5.18
CA GLY A 5 5.11 -12.98 -5.74
C GLY A 5 3.69 -12.44 -5.82
N LEU A 6 2.69 -13.03 -5.15
CA LEU A 6 1.33 -12.48 -5.12
C LEU A 6 1.30 -11.06 -4.54
N GLY A 7 2.04 -10.82 -3.45
CA GLY A 7 2.18 -9.47 -2.88
C GLY A 7 2.80 -8.46 -3.85
N ALA A 8 3.80 -8.89 -4.63
CA ALA A 8 4.42 -8.04 -5.66
C ALA A 8 3.48 -7.78 -6.85
N ARG A 9 2.72 -8.80 -7.28
CA ARG A 9 1.73 -8.67 -8.36
C ARG A 9 0.56 -7.77 -7.97
N LEU A 10 0.04 -7.92 -6.76
CA LEU A 10 -1.00 -7.04 -6.23
C LEU A 10 -0.49 -5.61 -6.12
N TYR A 11 0.72 -5.41 -5.60
CA TYR A 11 1.33 -4.09 -5.54
C TYR A 11 1.52 -3.45 -6.93
N ALA A 12 2.00 -4.21 -7.91
CA ALA A 12 2.14 -3.73 -9.28
C ALA A 12 0.78 -3.32 -9.90
N ALA A 13 -0.27 -4.10 -9.66
CA ALA A 13 -1.62 -3.75 -10.10
C ALA A 13 -2.14 -2.48 -9.38
N THR A 14 -1.87 -2.33 -8.08
CA THR A 14 -2.22 -1.12 -7.33
C THR A 14 -1.49 0.12 -7.86
N LEU A 15 -0.21 0.00 -8.24
CA LEU A 15 0.54 1.11 -8.85
C LEU A 15 -0.07 1.57 -10.17
N GLU A 16 -0.61 0.65 -10.97
CA GLU A 16 -1.28 1.02 -12.21
C GLU A 16 -2.60 1.77 -11.97
N GLU A 17 -3.33 1.40 -10.93
CA GLU A 17 -4.53 2.13 -10.50
C GLU A 17 -4.17 3.54 -10.02
N ILE A 18 -3.11 3.66 -9.22
CA ILE A 18 -2.61 4.95 -8.71
C ILE A 18 -2.16 5.87 -9.84
N ARG A 19 -1.65 5.36 -10.95
CA ARG A 19 -1.32 6.23 -12.09
C ARG A 19 -2.56 6.76 -12.80
N ARG A 20 -3.64 5.99 -12.79
CA ARG A 20 -4.92 6.35 -13.44
C ARG A 20 -5.76 7.31 -12.60
N HIS A 21 -5.48 7.44 -11.32
CA HIS A 21 -6.27 8.22 -10.37
C HIS A 21 -5.36 9.12 -9.53
N ASP A 22 -5.81 10.30 -9.13
CA ASP A 22 -5.00 11.19 -8.25
C ASP A 22 -5.01 10.68 -6.79
N VAL A 23 -4.46 9.48 -6.59
CA VAL A 23 -4.41 8.80 -5.29
C VAL A 23 -3.21 9.32 -4.53
N THR A 24 -3.47 9.84 -3.32
CA THR A 24 -2.43 10.40 -2.44
C THR A 24 -1.99 9.41 -1.37
N THR A 25 -2.70 8.30 -1.17
CA THR A 25 -2.41 7.34 -0.09
C THR A 25 -2.92 5.93 -0.41
N ILE A 26 -2.11 4.92 -0.09
CA ILE A 26 -2.51 3.51 -0.06
C ILE A 26 -2.63 3.05 1.40
N ARG A 27 -3.69 2.29 1.74
CA ARG A 27 -3.82 1.60 3.02
C ARG A 27 -4.12 0.12 2.81
N LEU A 28 -3.53 -0.72 3.66
CA LEU A 28 -3.82 -2.15 3.70
C LEU A 28 -3.82 -2.67 5.14
N TRP A 29 -4.49 -3.81 5.34
CA TRP A 29 -4.47 -4.57 6.58
C TRP A 29 -3.90 -5.95 6.29
N THR A 30 -3.11 -6.48 7.22
CA THR A 30 -2.46 -7.78 7.06
C THR A 30 -2.32 -8.47 8.40
N ASP A 31 -2.56 -9.79 8.39
CA ASP A 31 -2.45 -10.65 9.56
C ASP A 31 -1.09 -10.51 10.26
N THR A 32 -1.12 -10.25 11.56
CA THR A 32 0.05 -10.08 12.44
C THR A 32 1.04 -11.25 12.40
N ARG A 33 0.59 -12.45 12.02
CA ARG A 33 1.41 -13.66 11.89
C ARG A 33 2.28 -13.65 10.62
N PHE A 34 1.99 -12.80 9.63
CA PHE A 34 2.67 -12.83 8.34
C PHE A 34 3.96 -11.98 8.25
N ALA A 35 4.93 -12.28 9.12
CA ALA A 35 6.17 -11.50 9.28
C ALA A 35 6.98 -11.24 7.99
N SER A 36 7.02 -12.18 7.04
CA SER A 36 7.72 -11.97 5.76
C SER A 36 7.02 -10.96 4.86
N GLY A 37 5.68 -10.91 4.91
CA GLY A 37 4.89 -9.92 4.18
C GLY A 37 5.10 -8.52 4.74
N HIS A 38 5.17 -8.39 6.06
CA HIS A 38 5.46 -7.11 6.74
C HIS A 38 6.77 -6.50 6.28
N ARG A 39 7.86 -7.29 6.30
CA ARG A 39 9.17 -6.86 5.78
C ARG A 39 9.12 -6.49 4.30
N PHE A 40 8.27 -7.15 3.51
CA PHE A 40 8.08 -6.79 2.11
C PHE A 40 7.46 -5.39 1.99
N TYR A 41 6.40 -5.09 2.73
CA TYR A 41 5.74 -3.78 2.70
C TYR A 41 6.62 -2.65 3.24
N GLU A 42 7.36 -2.89 4.33
CA GLU A 42 8.28 -1.91 4.90
C GLU A 42 9.38 -1.51 3.89
N ARG A 43 9.93 -2.47 3.14
CA ARG A 43 10.90 -2.17 2.06
C ARG A 43 10.30 -1.38 0.90
N LEU A 44 8.99 -1.45 0.69
CA LEU A 44 8.27 -0.65 -0.30
C LEU A 44 7.92 0.76 0.21
N GLY A 45 8.31 1.10 1.44
CA GLY A 45 8.06 2.42 2.05
C GLY A 45 6.75 2.52 2.81
N PHE A 46 5.98 1.43 2.95
CA PHE A 46 4.81 1.45 3.83
C PHE A 46 5.24 1.60 5.28
N ARG A 47 4.49 2.40 6.02
CA ARG A 47 4.65 2.59 7.46
C ARG A 47 3.56 1.81 8.21
N ARG A 48 3.97 1.05 9.22
CA ARG A 48 3.01 0.41 10.14
C ARG A 48 2.32 1.47 10.97
N MET A 49 1.00 1.45 10.97
CA MET A 49 0.17 2.34 11.75
C MET A 49 0.11 1.87 13.22
N PRO A 50 -0.08 2.77 14.20
CA PRO A 50 -0.23 2.42 15.61
C PRO A 50 -1.66 1.95 15.92
N VAL A 51 -2.21 1.06 15.09
CA VAL A 51 -3.55 0.49 15.26
C VAL A 51 -3.52 -0.99 14.94
N LEU A 52 -4.22 -1.76 15.77
CA LEU A 52 -4.51 -3.17 15.58
C LEU A 52 -6.00 -3.31 15.32
N ARG A 53 -6.36 -4.20 14.39
CA ARG A 53 -7.73 -4.62 14.14
C ARG A 53 -7.86 -6.09 14.47
N CYS A 54 -8.93 -6.46 15.18
CA CYS A 54 -9.34 -7.85 15.31
C CYS A 54 -10.38 -8.15 14.23
N LEU A 55 -10.17 -9.19 13.43
CA LEU A 55 -11.24 -9.82 12.67
C LEU A 55 -11.86 -10.90 13.55
N ALA A 56 -13.11 -10.66 13.96
CA ALA A 56 -13.96 -11.69 14.57
C ALA A 56 -14.49 -12.65 13.48
N ASP A 57 -13.58 -13.24 12.71
CA ASP A 57 -13.86 -14.34 11.80
C ASP A 57 -13.33 -15.66 12.39
N ALA A 58 -13.55 -16.78 11.69
CA ALA A 58 -13.18 -18.11 12.16
C ALA A 58 -11.68 -18.31 12.47
N THR A 59 -10.82 -17.33 12.17
CA THR A 59 -9.38 -17.39 12.36
C THR A 59 -8.87 -16.54 13.53
N ASP A 60 -9.76 -15.79 14.19
CA ASP A 60 -9.46 -14.82 15.27
C ASP A 60 -8.20 -13.98 14.95
N ALA A 61 -8.12 -13.52 13.72
CA ALA A 61 -6.91 -12.87 13.21
C ALA A 61 -6.82 -11.43 13.74
N TRP A 62 -5.66 -11.12 14.31
CA TRP A 62 -5.24 -9.75 14.54
C TRP A 62 -4.46 -9.24 13.34
N GLU A 63 -4.70 -8.00 12.96
CA GLU A 63 -4.07 -7.38 11.80
C GLU A 63 -3.35 -6.08 12.13
N PHE A 64 -2.21 -5.88 11.50
CA PHE A 64 -1.54 -4.59 11.42
C PHE A 64 -2.09 -3.77 10.26
N GLY A 65 -2.31 -2.47 10.51
CA GLY A 65 -2.55 -1.49 9.45
C GLY A 65 -1.23 -0.97 8.88
N TYR A 66 -1.13 -0.85 7.56
CA TYR A 66 -0.02 -0.21 6.85
C TYR A 66 -0.51 0.91 5.95
N ARG A 67 0.30 1.96 5.82
CA ARG A 67 0.03 3.14 4.99
C ARG A 67 1.25 3.52 4.16
N LEU A 68 1.06 3.78 2.87
CA LEU A 68 2.04 4.44 2.01
C LEU A 68 1.46 5.78 1.56
N ASP A 69 2.18 6.86 1.84
CA ASP A 69 1.84 8.18 1.32
C ASP A 69 2.53 8.36 -0.03
N LEU A 70 1.77 8.81 -1.01
CA LEU A 70 2.24 9.01 -2.37
C LEU A 70 2.56 10.50 -2.55
N ALA A 71 3.65 10.79 -3.25
CA ALA A 71 3.92 12.15 -3.65
C ALA A 71 2.76 12.64 -4.54
N PRO A 72 2.33 13.92 -4.40
CA PRO A 72 1.39 14.49 -5.36
C PRO A 72 1.92 14.29 -6.77
N VAL A 73 1.07 13.87 -7.70
CA VAL A 73 1.45 13.87 -9.10
C VAL A 73 1.64 15.34 -9.48
N SER A 74 2.89 15.77 -9.64
CA SER A 74 3.19 17.10 -10.15
C SER A 74 2.60 17.22 -11.55
N SER A 75 1.44 17.84 -11.67
CA SER A 75 0.86 18.23 -12.94
C SER A 75 1.72 19.36 -13.50
N SER A 76 2.79 19.00 -14.21
CA SER A 76 3.41 19.94 -15.14
C SER A 76 2.42 20.16 -16.30
N GLY A 77 1.46 21.07 -16.09
CA GLY A 77 0.69 21.65 -17.18
C GLY A 77 1.65 22.40 -18.13
N PRO A 78 1.32 22.52 -19.43
CA PRO A 78 2.20 23.23 -20.36
C PRO A 78 2.33 24.68 -19.88
N ALA A 79 3.57 25.15 -19.71
CA ALA A 79 3.85 26.54 -19.44
C ALA A 79 3.26 27.38 -20.59
N MET A 80 2.15 28.06 -20.32
CA MET A 80 1.58 29.03 -21.23
C MET A 80 2.53 30.23 -21.28
N ALA A 81 3.27 30.35 -22.39
CA ALA A 81 4.14 31.48 -22.64
C ALA A 81 3.29 32.76 -22.75
N PRO A 82 3.66 33.87 -22.07
CA PRO A 82 2.99 35.15 -22.27
C PRO A 82 3.24 35.66 -23.70
N SER A 83 2.18 36.24 -24.28
CA SER A 83 2.17 36.88 -25.61
C SER A 83 3.06 38.10 -25.71
#